data_AF-A0A2V5R5R5-F1
#
_entry.id   AF-A0A2V5R5R5-F1
#
_cell.length_a   1.000
_cell.length_b   1.000
_cell.length_c   1.000
_cell.angle_alpha   90.00
_cell.angle_beta   90.00
_cell.angle_gamma   90.00
#
_symmetry.space_group_name_H-M   'P 1'
#
loop_
_entity.id
_entity.type
_entity.pdbx_description
1 polymer ?
#
loop_
_entity_poly.entity_id
_entity_poly.type
_entity_poly.pdbx_seq_one_letter_code
_entity_poly.pdbx_strand_id
1 'polypeptide(L)' 'MQALALLSKLHSGDIVLPTTDGREIRLRRVTEPTAEQKSLLDLLGSSLPDRLSFNRQCSVDSAVA' A
#
# COMPACT_ATOMS: atom_id res chain seq x y z
N MET A 1 -13.90 -4.93 19.95
CA MET A 1 -12.54 -4.35 20.09
C MET A 1 -12.41 -3.13 19.20
N GLN A 2 -12.31 -1.92 19.78
CA GLN A 2 -12.29 -0.65 19.04
C GLN A 2 -10.98 -0.41 18.27
N ALA A 3 -9.83 -0.75 18.87
CA ALA A 3 -8.52 -0.61 18.22
C ALA A 3 -8.43 -1.40 16.91
N LEU A 4 -8.95 -2.64 16.90
CA LEU A 4 -8.98 -3.46 15.69
C LEU A 4 -9.88 -2.86 14.60
N ALA A 5 -11.04 -2.29 14.97
CA ALA A 5 -11.94 -1.62 14.02
C ALA A 5 -11.35 -0.31 13.46
N LEU A 6 -10.44 0.33 14.21
CA LEU A 6 -9.71 1.50 13.75
C LEU A 6 -8.63 1.10 12.74
N LEU A 7 -7.81 0.10 13.07
CA LEU A 7 -6.71 -0.36 12.23
C LEU A 7 -7.20 -1.16 11.01
N SER A 8 -8.39 -1.78 11.06
CA SER A 8 -8.96 -2.52 9.93
C SER A 8 -9.29 -1.65 8.72
N LYS A 9 -9.28 -0.32 8.88
CA LYS A 9 -9.47 0.65 7.79
C LYS A 9 -8.17 0.96 7.03
N LEU A 10 -7.03 0.45 7.50
CA LEU A 10 -5.77 0.52 6.76
C LEU A 10 -5.77 -0.57 5.70
N HIS A 11 -5.56 -0.18 4.46
CA HIS A 11 -5.54 -1.10 3.33
C HIS A 11 -4.24 -0.94 2.54
N SER A 12 -3.75 -2.04 1.98
CA SER A 12 -2.72 -2.00 0.95
C SER A 12 -3.37 -2.12 -0.42
N GLY A 13 -2.99 -1.26 -1.36
CA GLY A 13 -3.47 -1.29 -2.74
C GLY A 13 -2.34 -1.16 -3.74
N ASP A 14 -2.59 -1.62 -4.97
CA ASP A 14 -1.70 -1.43 -6.11
C ASP A 14 -2.21 -0.23 -6.93
N ILE A 15 -1.32 0.72 -7.22
CA ILE A 15 -1.53 1.80 -8.18
C ILE A 15 -0.86 1.38 -9.49
N VAL A 16 -1.63 1.34 -10.57
CA VAL A 16 -1.15 1.00 -11.92
C VAL A 16 -1.04 2.28 -12.72
N LEU A 17 0.16 2.59 -13.21
CA LEU A 17 0.44 3.75 -14.04
C LEU A 17 0.88 3.28 -15.44
N PRO A 18 0.14 3.60 -16.50
CA PRO A 18 0.57 3.29 -17.87
C PRO A 18 1.74 4.18 -18.27
N THR A 19 2.67 3.64 -19.05
CA THR A 19 3.80 4.39 -19.62
C THR A 19 3.61 4.62 -21.12
N THR A 20 4.37 5.57 -21.67
CA THR A 20 4.31 5.91 -23.10
C THR A 20 4.81 4.79 -24.02
N ASP A 21 5.63 3.87 -23.51
CA ASP A 21 6.15 2.70 -24.23
C ASP A 21 5.27 1.44 -24.06
N GLY A 22 4.04 1.59 -23.56
CA GLY A 22 3.06 0.51 -23.43
C GLY A 22 3.32 -0.45 -22.26
N ARG A 23 4.17 -0.05 -21.30
CA ARG A 23 4.41 -0.79 -20.07
C ARG A 23 3.55 -0.24 -18.93
N GLU A 24 3.52 -0.97 -17.82
CA GLU A 24 2.84 -0.54 -16.60
C GLU A 24 3.83 -0.47 -15.43
N ILE A 25 3.76 0.62 -14.67
CA ILE A 25 4.42 0.75 -13.39
C ILE A 25 3.40 0.41 -12.31
N ARG A 26 3.67 -0.61 -11.50
CA ARG A 26 2.84 -1.01 -10.36
C ARG A 26 3.48 -0.56 -9.05
N LEU A 27 2.78 0.27 -8.29
CA LEU A 27 3.22 0.77 -6.99
C LEU A 27 2.30 0.23 -5.89
N ARG A 28 2.85 -0.52 -4.93
CA ARG A 28 2.08 -0.93 -3.75
C ARG A 28 2.19 0.10 -2.64
N ARG A 29 1.04 0.66 -2.23
CA ARG A 29 0.93 1.69 -1.19
C ARG A 29 -0.01 1.22 -0.08
N VAL A 30 0.21 1.76 1.12
CA VAL A 30 -0.71 1.64 2.26
C VAL A 30 -1.49 2.95 2.38
N THR A 31 -2.75 2.89 2.78
CA THR A 31 -3.55 4.08 3.08
C THR A 31 -2.86 4.94 4.13
N GLU A 32 -2.81 6.26 3.91
CA GLU A 32 -2.28 7.22 4.88
C GLU A 32 -3.09 7.13 6.19
N PRO A 33 -2.46 6.86 7.34
CA PRO A 33 -3.19 6.73 8.60
C PRO A 33 -3.75 8.08 9.07
N THR A 34 -4.95 8.07 9.64
CA THR A 34 -5.50 9.23 10.34
C THR A 34 -4.69 9.55 11.60
N ALA A 35 -4.84 10.75 12.16
CA ALA A 35 -4.16 11.13 13.40
C ALA A 35 -4.41 10.14 14.55
N GLU A 36 -5.65 9.66 14.69
CA GLU A 36 -6.01 8.66 15.71
C GLU A 36 -5.31 7.31 15.46
N GLN A 37 -5.23 6.87 14.19
CA GLN A 37 -4.52 5.65 13.83
C GLN A 37 -3.00 5.79 14.07
N LYS A 38 -2.41 6.96 13.78
CA LYS A 38 -0.99 7.23 14.05
C LYS A 38 -0.68 7.12 15.53
N SER A 39 -1.46 7.79 16.38
CA SER A 39 -1.29 7.68 17.84
C SER A 39 -1.39 6.24 18.35
N LEU A 40 -2.30 5.45 17.78
CA LEU A 40 -2.44 4.04 18.14
C LEU A 40 -1.24 3.19 17.67
N LEU A 41 -0.73 3.43 16.45
CA LEU A 41 0.45 2.76 15.93
C LEU A 41 1.71 3.08 16.75
N ASP A 42 1.87 4.34 17.17
CA ASP A 42 2.96 4.78 18.04
C ASP A 42 2.89 4.09 19.41
N LEU A 43 1.71 3.97 20.01
CA LEU A 43 1.50 3.24 21.26
C LEU A 43 1.86 1.75 21.13
N LEU A 44 1.63 1.17 19.96
CA LEU A 44 1.98 -0.21 19.62
C LEU A 44 3.45 -0.37 19.20
N GLY A 45 4.24 0.71 19.18
CA GLY A 45 5.64 0.70 18.74
C GLY A 45 5.81 0.25 17.29
N SER A 46 4.80 0.47 16.44
CA SER A 46 4.75 0.01 15.06
C SER A 46 4.68 1.19 14.10
N SER A 47 5.39 1.11 12.98
CA SER A 47 5.29 2.08 11.89
C SER A 47 4.80 1.39 10.61
N LEU A 48 4.04 2.13 9.80
CA LEU A 48 3.67 1.65 8.47
C LEU A 48 4.72 2.10 7.45
N PRO A 49 5.07 1.25 6.48
CA PRO A 49 5.97 1.64 5.41
C PRO A 49 5.27 2.58 4.41
N ASP A 50 5.96 3.63 3.97
CA ASP A 50 5.46 4.52 2.92
C ASP A 50 5.29 3.81 1.56
N ARG A 51 6.13 2.81 1.30
CA ARG A 51 6.10 1.97 0.10
C ARG A 51 6.35 0.52 0.49
N LEU A 52 5.45 -0.36 0.08
CA LEU A 52 5.70 -1.80 0.12
C LEU A 52 6.48 -2.13 -1.16
N SER A 53 7.79 -2.37 -1.04
CA SER A 53 8.67 -2.60 -2.18
C SER A 53 8.35 -3.93 -2.89
N PHE A 54 7.46 -3.86 -3.88
CA PHE A 54 7.34 -4.87 -4.93
C PHE A 54 8.06 -4.35 -6.18
N ASN A 55 9.40 -4.40 -6.19
CA ASN A 55 10.18 -4.16 -7.41
C ASN A 55 10.10 -5.40 -8.31
N ARG A 56 8.91 -5.78 -8.80
CA ARG A 56 8.83 -6.67 -9.95
C ARG A 56 9.05 -5.82 -11.19
N GLN A 57 10.19 -6.04 -11.85
CA GLN A 57 10.48 -5.45 -13.15
C GLN A 57 9.32 -5.76 -14.09
N CYS A 58 8.94 -4.74 -14.87
CA CYS A 58 7.87 -4.76 -15.86
C CYS A 58 7.92 -6.05 -16.69
N SER A 59 7.08 -7.03 -16.37
CA SER A 59 6.87 -8.18 -17.24
C SER A 59 5.92 -7.74 -18.34
N VAL A 60 6.35 -7.88 -19.59
CA VAL A 60 5.55 -7.63 -20.80
C VAL A 60 4.31 -8.52 -20.84
N ASP A 61 4.28 -9.60 -20.05
CA ASP A 61 3.13 -10.50 -19.90
C ASP A 61 2.50 -10.34 -18.52
N SER A 62 1.61 -9.35 -18.34
CA SER A 62 0.53 -9.48 -17.36
C SER A 62 -0.66 -10.12 -18.08
N ALA A 63 -0.57 -11.43 -18.30
CA ALA A 63 -1.77 -12.22 -18.56
C ALA A 63 -2.73 -11.99 -17.40
N VAL A 64 -3.90 -11.45 -17.72
CA VAL A 64 -5.03 -11.23 -16.82
C VAL A 64 -5.26 -12.50 -16.00
N ALA A 65 -5.17 -12.38 -14.69
CA ALA A 65 -5.55 -13.41 -13.72
C ALA A 65 -6.62 -12.83 -12.79
#